data_AF-A0A2S6SK36-F1
#
_entry.id   AF-A0A2S6SK36-F1
#
_cell.length_a   1.000
_cell.length_b   1.000
_cell.length_c   1.000
_cell.angle_alpha   90.00
_cell.angle_beta   90.00
_cell.angle_gamma   90.00
#
_symmetry.space_group_name_H-M   'P 1'
#
loop_
_entity.id
_entity.type
_entity.pdbx_description
1 polymer ?
#
loop_
_entity_poly.entity_id
_entity_poly.type
_entity_poly.pdbx_seq_one_letter_code
_entity_poly.pdbx_strand_id
1 'polypeptide(L)'
;MNQLSDNIKDLRNKTGAGFLDCKKALLENDNDIDNSINYLRKKGLAKASKKYSRDAKEGAVGCFSNETKTVLLEINTETDFAAKNEVFLNFFENLGNKILINFSDLEGDINIDDITSKIVDKEKISDLLDSAIAKIGENIILKKIYFINKSSDTQIYTYTHNSYRKNIGKICVILKAKTHLNEETTLLGKNLCMHIAALKPLSIDIDNLDKKLIQNERNIQIETINSSGKSKEIIDKILNGKMQKYYSEVTLLNQKYVLDDKKNIKEIIEEFNKSNSFEILDYKLFILGSE
;
A
#
# COMPACT_ATOMS: atom_id res chain seq x y z
N MET A 1 -13.89 15.53 -34.24
CA MET A 1 -13.25 16.47 -33.30
C MET A 1 -11.78 16.61 -33.71
N ASN A 2 -11.23 17.82 -33.65
CA ASN A 2 -10.02 18.19 -34.38
C ASN A 2 -8.78 17.63 -33.66
N GLN A 3 -8.21 16.51 -34.14
CA GLN A 3 -7.09 15.76 -33.53
C GLN A 3 -5.90 16.63 -33.10
N LEU A 4 -5.61 17.68 -33.87
CA LEU A 4 -4.58 18.67 -33.55
C LEU A 4 -4.87 19.43 -32.23
N SER A 5 -6.14 19.76 -31.95
CA SER A 5 -6.54 20.47 -30.74
C SER A 5 -6.34 19.63 -29.47
N ASP A 6 -6.58 18.32 -29.56
CA ASP A 6 -6.40 17.39 -28.44
C ASP A 6 -4.91 17.10 -28.22
N ASN A 7 -4.13 16.95 -29.30
CA ASN A 7 -2.68 16.83 -29.20
C ASN A 7 -2.01 18.08 -28.62
N ILE A 8 -2.51 19.29 -28.92
CA ILE A 8 -2.00 20.54 -28.30
C ILE A 8 -2.23 20.52 -26.79
N LYS A 9 -3.41 20.07 -26.35
CA LYS A 9 -3.70 19.95 -24.91
C LYS A 9 -2.81 18.90 -24.26
N ASP A 10 -2.65 17.72 -24.87
CA ASP A 10 -1.80 16.65 -24.36
C ASP A 10 -0.33 17.08 -24.26
N LEU A 11 0.22 17.68 -25.33
CA LEU A 11 1.58 18.19 -25.34
C LEU A 11 1.80 19.29 -24.29
N ARG A 12 0.82 20.18 -24.12
CA ARG A 12 0.86 21.22 -23.09
C ARG A 12 0.84 20.64 -21.68
N ASN A 13 0.01 19.62 -21.43
CA ASN A 13 -0.04 18.92 -20.15
C ASN A 13 1.29 18.22 -19.85
N LYS A 14 1.89 17.58 -20.85
CA LYS A 14 3.17 16.85 -20.73
C LYS A 14 4.39 17.76 -20.54
N THR A 15 4.38 18.97 -21.10
CA THR A 15 5.59 19.84 -21.16
C THR A 15 5.50 21.09 -20.32
N GLY A 16 4.30 21.53 -19.95
CA GLY A 16 4.04 22.83 -19.33
C GLY A 16 4.35 24.03 -20.22
N ALA A 17 4.60 23.83 -21.52
CA ALA A 17 4.92 24.90 -22.47
C ALA A 17 3.67 25.74 -22.84
N GLY A 18 3.89 26.94 -23.38
CA GLY A 18 2.82 27.82 -23.83
C GLY A 18 1.96 27.17 -24.93
N PHE A 19 0.66 27.50 -25.00
CA PHE A 19 -0.25 26.93 -25.99
C PHE A 19 0.22 27.14 -27.44
N LEU A 20 0.71 28.34 -27.75
CA LEU A 20 1.25 28.68 -29.07
C LEU A 20 2.53 27.90 -29.37
N ASP A 21 3.38 27.68 -28.37
CA ASP A 21 4.60 26.90 -28.51
C ASP A 21 4.28 25.42 -28.75
N CYS A 22 3.31 24.85 -28.03
CA CYS A 22 2.84 23.48 -28.24
C CYS A 22 2.24 23.29 -29.63
N LYS A 23 1.41 24.24 -30.10
CA LYS A 23 0.85 24.22 -31.45
C LYS A 23 1.95 24.27 -32.51
N LYS A 24 2.94 25.15 -32.33
CA LYS A 24 4.07 25.27 -33.25
C LYS A 24 4.93 24.01 -33.28
N ALA A 25 5.23 23.43 -32.12
CA ALA A 25 5.99 22.20 -32.02
C ALA A 25 5.30 21.03 -32.73
N LEU A 26 3.98 20.87 -32.55
CA LEU A 26 3.22 19.83 -33.25
C LEU A 26 3.20 20.03 -34.77
N LEU A 27 3.10 21.28 -35.23
CA LEU A 27 3.12 21.57 -36.67
C LEU A 27 4.52 21.33 -37.29
N GLU A 28 5.59 21.58 -36.56
CA GLU A 28 6.97 21.36 -37.04
C GLU A 28 7.45 19.90 -36.93
N ASN A 29 6.71 19.06 -36.21
CA ASN A 29 7.05 17.64 -36.01
C ASN A 29 5.89 16.72 -36.42
N ASP A 30 5.13 17.08 -37.45
CA ASP A 30 4.10 16.21 -38.06
C ASP A 30 3.07 15.62 -37.09
N ASN A 31 2.67 16.40 -36.08
CA ASN A 31 1.80 15.99 -34.97
C ASN A 31 2.34 14.86 -34.08
N ASP A 32 3.62 14.52 -34.18
CA ASP A 32 4.30 13.58 -33.30
C ASP A 32 4.59 14.24 -31.94
N ILE A 33 3.97 13.71 -30.88
CA ILE A 33 4.05 14.26 -29.54
C ILE A 33 5.47 14.13 -28.96
N ASP A 34 6.14 13.00 -29.16
CA ASP A 34 7.45 12.75 -28.55
C ASP A 34 8.54 13.59 -29.20
N ASN A 35 8.49 13.72 -30.53
CA ASN A 35 9.37 14.62 -31.26
C ASN A 35 9.09 16.10 -30.90
N SER A 36 7.83 16.47 -30.71
CA SER A 36 7.44 17.82 -30.25
C SER A 36 7.92 18.14 -28.83
N ILE A 37 7.94 17.17 -27.92
CA ILE A 37 8.53 17.33 -26.57
C ILE A 37 10.02 17.64 -26.70
N ASN A 38 10.75 16.89 -27.53
CA ASN A 38 12.18 17.10 -27.75
C ASN A 38 12.48 18.45 -28.41
N TYR A 39 11.64 18.86 -29.37
CA TYR A 39 11.70 20.17 -30.00
C TYR A 39 11.58 21.31 -28.99
N LEU A 40 10.54 21.26 -28.13
CA LEU A 40 10.31 22.28 -27.10
C LEU A 40 11.45 22.34 -26.07
N ARG A 41 12.05 21.18 -25.74
CA ARG A 41 13.21 21.11 -24.84
C ARG A 41 14.46 21.73 -25.47
N LYS A 42 14.74 21.45 -26.75
CA LYS A 42 15.87 22.06 -27.49
C LYS A 42 15.76 23.57 -27.57
N LYS A 43 14.52 24.11 -27.60
CA LYS A 43 14.25 25.54 -27.60
C LYS A 43 14.20 26.19 -26.21
N GLY A 44 14.34 25.41 -25.13
CA GLY A 44 14.23 25.89 -23.75
C GLY A 44 12.80 26.29 -23.35
N LEU A 45 11.80 25.95 -24.16
CA LEU A 45 10.39 26.32 -23.98
C LEU A 45 9.60 25.26 -23.20
N ALA A 46 10.16 24.05 -23.06
CA ALA A 46 9.68 23.03 -22.16
C ALA A 46 10.73 22.71 -21.11
N LYS A 47 10.31 22.62 -19.84
CA LYS A 47 11.10 21.89 -18.85
C LYS A 47 11.04 20.42 -19.25
N ALA A 48 12.16 19.70 -19.13
CA ALA A 48 12.14 18.27 -19.33
C ALA A 48 10.99 17.67 -18.49
N SER A 49 10.17 16.79 -19.08
CA SER A 49 9.23 15.90 -18.38
C SER A 49 10.02 14.91 -17.51
N LYS A 50 10.85 15.44 -16.62
CA LYS A 50 11.65 14.72 -15.62
C LYS A 50 10.80 14.39 -14.41
N LYS A 51 9.58 14.92 -14.26
CA LYS A 51 8.77 14.68 -13.07
C LYS A 51 8.35 13.22 -12.98
N TYR A 52 7.67 12.68 -13.98
CA TYR A 52 7.25 11.27 -14.00
C TYR A 52 8.39 10.25 -13.89
N SER A 53 9.59 10.60 -14.34
CA SER A 53 10.79 9.75 -14.26
C SER A 53 11.61 9.94 -12.98
N ARG A 54 11.22 10.84 -12.08
CA ARG A 54 11.91 11.05 -10.79
C ARG A 54 11.42 10.01 -9.79
N ASP A 55 12.37 9.39 -9.08
CA ASP A 55 12.10 8.48 -7.99
C ASP A 55 11.19 9.16 -6.94
N ALA A 56 10.02 8.58 -6.72
CA ALA A 56 9.07 8.99 -5.69
C ALA A 56 9.03 7.88 -4.63
N LYS A 57 9.87 8.00 -3.59
CA LYS A 57 9.97 7.03 -2.49
C LYS A 57 9.39 7.55 -1.17
N GLU A 58 9.19 8.87 -1.07
CA GLU A 58 8.43 9.49 0.02
C GLU A 58 6.93 9.49 -0.32
N GLY A 59 6.08 10.02 0.56
CA GLY A 59 4.63 10.04 0.38
C GLY A 59 3.89 9.61 1.64
N ALA A 60 2.74 8.96 1.44
CA ALA A 60 1.92 8.44 2.52
C ALA A 60 1.18 7.15 2.13
N VAL A 61 0.71 6.45 3.15
CA VAL A 61 -0.28 5.38 3.06
C VAL A 61 -1.54 5.82 3.81
N GLY A 62 -2.71 5.37 3.39
CA GLY A 62 -3.96 5.72 4.07
C GLY A 62 -5.07 4.70 3.97
N CYS A 63 -5.93 4.69 4.98
CA CYS A 63 -7.10 3.80 5.13
C CYS A 63 -8.41 4.59 5.02
N PHE A 64 -9.26 4.27 4.05
CA PHE A 64 -10.57 4.91 3.87
C PHE A 64 -11.64 3.85 4.07
N SER A 65 -12.58 4.06 4.99
CA SER A 65 -13.60 3.06 5.34
C SER A 65 -14.99 3.65 5.26
N ASN A 66 -15.95 2.84 4.80
CA ASN A 66 -17.38 3.09 4.94
C ASN A 66 -18.04 1.91 5.68
N GLU A 67 -19.36 1.81 5.64
CA GLU A 67 -20.09 0.75 6.35
C GLU A 67 -19.84 -0.66 5.80
N THR A 68 -19.48 -0.78 4.52
CA THR A 68 -19.42 -2.08 3.82
C THR A 68 -18.02 -2.48 3.39
N LYS A 69 -17.04 -1.56 3.40
CA LYS A 69 -15.69 -1.84 2.91
C LYS A 69 -14.64 -0.84 3.39
N THR A 70 -13.39 -1.23 3.23
CA THR A 70 -12.21 -0.40 3.47
C THR A 70 -11.27 -0.48 2.27
N VAL A 71 -10.71 0.68 1.89
CA VAL A 71 -9.63 0.83 0.92
C VAL A 71 -8.35 1.21 1.67
N LEU A 72 -7.27 0.52 1.34
CA LEU A 72 -5.91 0.86 1.72
C LEU A 72 -5.16 1.32 0.47
N LEU A 73 -4.50 2.47 0.53
CA LEU A 73 -3.80 3.01 -0.64
C LEU A 73 -2.46 3.68 -0.28
N GLU A 74 -1.49 3.59 -1.19
CA GLU A 74 -0.19 4.26 -1.10
C GLU A 74 -0.06 5.26 -2.25
N ILE A 75 0.23 6.51 -1.92
CA ILE A 75 0.57 7.56 -2.89
C ILE A 75 1.93 8.12 -2.54
N ASN A 76 2.85 8.04 -3.51
CA ASN A 76 4.22 8.49 -3.35
C ASN A 76 4.43 9.88 -3.94
N THR A 77 5.40 10.60 -3.37
CA THR A 77 5.94 11.87 -3.87
C THR A 77 7.47 11.85 -3.76
N GLU A 78 8.14 12.89 -4.26
CA GLU A 78 9.60 12.95 -4.26
C GLU A 78 10.17 13.28 -2.88
N THR A 79 9.54 14.18 -2.12
CA THR A 79 10.06 14.66 -0.83
C THR A 79 9.10 14.49 0.33
N ASP A 80 9.65 14.37 1.54
CA ASP A 80 8.85 14.26 2.76
C ASP A 80 8.12 15.57 3.11
N PHE A 81 8.65 16.72 2.66
CA PHE A 81 8.01 18.02 2.78
C PHE A 81 6.70 18.09 1.99
N ALA A 82 6.69 17.58 0.75
CA ALA A 82 5.48 17.52 -0.05
C ALA A 82 4.45 16.56 0.57
N ALA A 83 4.89 15.40 1.07
CA ALA A 83 4.03 14.40 1.68
C ALA A 83 3.26 14.90 2.91
N LYS A 84 3.80 15.90 3.62
CA LYS A 84 3.20 16.50 4.82
C LYS A 84 2.39 17.77 4.51
N ASN A 85 2.42 18.27 3.28
CA ASN A 85 1.75 19.52 2.92
C ASN A 85 0.23 19.31 2.75
N GLU A 86 -0.56 20.29 3.17
CA GLU A 86 -2.02 20.28 3.05
C GLU A 86 -2.53 20.06 1.62
N VAL A 87 -1.83 20.54 0.59
CA VAL A 87 -2.22 20.31 -0.80
C VAL A 87 -2.17 18.82 -1.15
N PHE A 88 -1.10 18.13 -0.74
CA PHE A 88 -0.94 16.69 -0.94
C PHE A 88 -1.94 15.90 -0.08
N LEU A 89 -2.04 16.22 1.21
CA LEU A 89 -2.93 15.49 2.13
C LEU A 89 -4.41 15.64 1.74
N ASN A 90 -4.82 16.81 1.25
CA ASN A 90 -6.18 17.00 0.73
C ASN A 90 -6.40 16.24 -0.59
N PHE A 91 -5.42 16.21 -1.49
CA PHE A 91 -5.51 15.39 -2.69
C PHE A 91 -5.65 13.90 -2.35
N PHE A 92 -4.80 13.41 -1.44
CA PHE A 92 -4.79 12.03 -0.96
C PHE A 92 -6.15 11.65 -0.36
N GLU A 93 -6.66 12.47 0.56
CA GLU A 93 -7.96 12.28 1.21
C GLU A 93 -9.10 12.25 0.18
N ASN A 94 -9.11 13.20 -0.75
CA ASN A 94 -10.14 13.29 -1.78
C ASN A 94 -10.10 12.07 -2.72
N LEU A 95 -8.92 11.69 -3.21
CA LEU A 95 -8.79 10.53 -4.10
C LEU A 95 -9.20 9.24 -3.40
N GLY A 96 -8.78 9.04 -2.15
CA GLY A 96 -9.15 7.85 -1.38
C GLY A 96 -10.65 7.73 -1.15
N ASN A 97 -11.32 8.83 -0.80
CA ASN A 97 -12.78 8.85 -0.64
C ASN A 97 -13.50 8.63 -1.99
N LYS A 98 -13.03 9.23 -3.09
CA LYS A 98 -13.60 9.00 -4.43
C LYS A 98 -13.48 7.53 -4.85
N ILE A 99 -12.32 6.92 -4.67
CA ILE A 99 -12.08 5.50 -4.95
C ILE A 99 -12.98 4.62 -4.08
N LEU A 100 -13.05 4.91 -2.78
CA LEU A 100 -13.92 4.20 -1.85
C LEU A 100 -15.39 4.31 -2.25
N ILE A 101 -15.87 5.41 -2.80
CA ILE A 101 -17.29 5.53 -3.18
C ILE A 101 -17.56 4.84 -4.52
N ASN A 102 -16.68 5.00 -5.51
CA ASN A 102 -16.97 4.62 -6.90
C ASN A 102 -16.70 3.14 -7.23
N PHE A 103 -15.94 2.40 -6.41
CA PHE A 103 -15.56 1.00 -6.71
C PHE A 103 -16.04 0.01 -5.65
N SER A 104 -17.35 -0.26 -5.57
CA SER A 104 -17.98 -1.17 -4.59
C SER A 104 -17.55 -2.63 -4.72
N ASP A 105 -17.25 -3.08 -5.93
CA ASP A 105 -17.16 -4.51 -6.25
C ASP A 105 -15.72 -5.02 -6.29
N LEU A 106 -14.73 -4.17 -5.98
CA LEU A 106 -13.33 -4.56 -5.94
C LEU A 106 -12.96 -5.19 -4.60
N GLU A 107 -12.07 -6.18 -4.63
CA GLU A 107 -11.55 -6.88 -3.46
C GLU A 107 -10.11 -7.34 -3.74
N GLY A 108 -9.27 -7.34 -2.70
CA GLY A 108 -7.88 -7.73 -2.79
C GLY A 108 -6.96 -6.65 -3.36
N ASP A 109 -5.76 -7.04 -3.76
CA ASP A 109 -4.78 -6.17 -4.42
C ASP A 109 -5.23 -5.84 -5.84
N ILE A 110 -5.19 -4.56 -6.21
CA ILE A 110 -5.64 -4.10 -7.53
C ILE A 110 -4.44 -3.61 -8.35
N ASN A 111 -4.41 -3.99 -9.63
CA ASN A 111 -3.43 -3.47 -10.57
C ASN A 111 -3.68 -1.96 -10.80
N ILE A 112 -2.63 -1.16 -10.62
CA ILE A 112 -2.70 0.30 -10.74
C ILE A 112 -3.08 0.74 -12.17
N ASP A 113 -2.63 0.03 -13.20
CA ASP A 113 -2.95 0.39 -14.58
C ASP A 113 -4.46 0.21 -14.85
N ASP A 114 -5.07 -0.79 -14.23
CA ASP A 114 -6.50 -1.07 -14.36
C ASP A 114 -7.35 0.01 -13.67
N ILE A 115 -6.87 0.59 -12.56
CA ILE A 115 -7.62 1.61 -11.82
C ILE A 115 -7.36 3.04 -12.30
N THR A 116 -6.14 3.39 -12.68
CA THR A 116 -5.80 4.76 -13.13
C THR A 116 -6.53 5.14 -14.41
N SER A 117 -6.95 4.14 -15.19
CA SER A 117 -7.75 4.32 -16.41
C SER A 117 -9.23 4.63 -16.14
N LYS A 118 -9.72 4.39 -14.91
CA LYS A 118 -11.13 4.53 -14.53
C LYS A 118 -11.52 5.97 -14.23
N ILE A 119 -12.82 6.23 -14.35
CA ILE A 119 -13.45 7.52 -14.10
C ILE A 119 -14.10 7.53 -12.72
N VAL A 120 -13.84 8.58 -11.95
CA VAL A 120 -14.49 8.90 -10.67
C VAL A 120 -15.02 10.33 -10.76
N ASP A 121 -16.30 10.52 -10.46
CA ASP A 121 -16.97 11.84 -10.54
C ASP A 121 -16.74 12.59 -11.87
N LYS A 122 -16.81 11.87 -13.00
CA LYS A 122 -16.60 12.37 -14.38
C LYS A 122 -15.16 12.73 -14.76
N GLU A 123 -14.18 12.49 -13.89
CA GLU A 123 -12.75 12.69 -14.18
C GLU A 123 -12.00 11.37 -14.09
N LYS A 124 -11.01 11.18 -14.97
CA LYS A 124 -10.16 10.00 -14.93
C LYS A 124 -9.17 10.10 -13.77
N ILE A 125 -8.85 9.00 -13.10
CA ILE A 125 -7.90 8.99 -11.98
C ILE A 125 -6.51 9.48 -12.42
N SER A 126 -6.07 9.14 -13.63
CA SER A 126 -4.83 9.70 -14.20
C SER A 126 -4.84 11.23 -14.26
N ASP A 127 -5.97 11.83 -14.64
CA ASP A 127 -6.06 13.28 -14.82
C ASP A 127 -6.06 14.01 -13.47
N LEU A 128 -6.60 13.36 -12.43
CA LEU A 128 -6.51 13.80 -11.04
C LEU A 128 -5.06 13.80 -10.54
N LEU A 129 -4.30 12.74 -10.86
CA LEU A 129 -2.87 12.64 -10.54
C LEU A 129 -2.07 13.72 -11.28
N ASP A 130 -2.31 13.92 -12.57
CA ASP A 130 -1.66 14.96 -13.38
C ASP A 130 -1.92 16.37 -12.82
N SER A 131 -3.17 16.62 -12.41
CA SER A 131 -3.55 17.87 -11.75
C SER A 131 -2.82 18.09 -10.42
N ALA A 132 -2.63 17.02 -9.64
CA ALA A 132 -1.85 17.06 -8.41
C ALA A 132 -0.37 17.35 -8.69
N ILE A 133 0.23 16.72 -9.69
CA ILE A 133 1.63 16.95 -10.12
C ILE A 133 1.85 18.40 -10.54
N ALA A 134 0.90 18.97 -11.30
CA ALA A 134 0.95 20.36 -11.72
C ALA A 134 0.89 21.33 -10.52
N LYS A 135 0.03 21.03 -9.54
CA LYS A 135 -0.20 21.89 -8.36
C LYS A 135 0.91 21.78 -7.31
N ILE A 136 1.39 20.57 -7.04
CA ILE A 136 2.40 20.29 -6.00
C ILE A 136 3.81 20.57 -6.55
N GLY A 137 4.02 20.31 -7.84
CA GLY A 137 5.31 20.52 -8.47
C GLY A 137 6.26 19.31 -8.40
N GLU A 138 5.85 18.22 -7.76
CA GLU A 138 6.56 16.94 -7.65
C GLU A 138 5.86 15.83 -8.43
N ASN A 139 6.57 14.74 -8.71
CA ASN A 139 5.99 13.50 -9.18
C ASN A 139 5.03 12.93 -8.13
N ILE A 140 3.83 12.51 -8.55
CA ILE A 140 2.84 11.89 -7.68
C ILE A 140 2.43 10.57 -8.31
N ILE A 141 2.60 9.48 -7.56
CA ILE A 141 2.35 8.13 -8.07
C ILE A 141 1.37 7.44 -7.13
N LEU A 142 0.22 7.00 -7.65
CA LEU A 142 -0.59 5.99 -6.98
C LEU A 142 0.14 4.64 -7.10
N LYS A 143 0.68 4.12 -6.00
CA LYS A 143 1.63 3.01 -6.04
C LYS A 143 0.99 1.67 -5.70
N LYS A 144 0.10 1.64 -4.71
CA LYS A 144 -0.60 0.43 -4.26
C LYS A 144 -2.04 0.77 -3.92
N ILE A 145 -2.92 -0.18 -4.18
CA ILE A 145 -4.29 -0.15 -3.67
C ILE A 145 -4.76 -1.56 -3.34
N TYR A 146 -5.44 -1.69 -2.21
CA TYR A 146 -6.04 -2.93 -1.73
C TYR A 146 -7.44 -2.64 -1.19
N PHE A 147 -8.40 -3.49 -1.53
CA PHE A 147 -9.78 -3.42 -1.06
C PHE A 147 -10.10 -4.59 -0.13
N ILE A 148 -10.85 -4.32 0.92
CA ILE A 148 -11.41 -5.37 1.78
C ILE A 148 -12.87 -5.09 2.10
N ASN A 149 -13.70 -6.11 1.88
CA ASN A 149 -15.14 -6.02 2.09
C ASN A 149 -15.52 -6.50 3.49
N LYS A 150 -16.53 -5.86 4.06
CA LYS A 150 -17.16 -6.21 5.32
C LYS A 150 -18.45 -7.01 5.05
N SER A 151 -18.53 -8.18 5.65
CA SER A 151 -19.74 -9.00 5.72
C SER A 151 -20.45 -8.78 7.07
N SER A 152 -21.71 -9.22 7.17
CA SER A 152 -22.56 -9.00 8.36
C SER A 152 -21.99 -9.57 9.66
N ASP A 153 -21.18 -10.62 9.58
CA ASP A 153 -20.52 -11.31 10.70
C ASP A 153 -19.06 -10.93 10.88
N THR A 154 -18.58 -9.90 10.16
CA THR A 154 -17.18 -9.47 10.21
C THR A 154 -17.04 -8.01 10.60
N GLN A 155 -15.91 -7.68 11.23
CA GLN A 155 -15.47 -6.32 11.49
C GLN A 155 -14.12 -6.07 10.84
N ILE A 156 -13.88 -4.82 10.43
CA ILE A 156 -12.60 -4.35 9.95
C ILE A 156 -12.05 -3.36 10.98
N TYR A 157 -10.86 -3.65 11.47
CA TYR A 157 -10.10 -2.79 12.38
C TYR A 157 -8.96 -2.14 11.62
N THR A 158 -8.60 -0.91 11.98
CA THR A 158 -7.53 -0.18 11.31
C THR A 158 -6.60 0.48 12.31
N TYR A 159 -5.33 0.63 11.91
CA TYR A 159 -4.35 1.40 12.67
C TYR A 159 -3.47 2.19 11.70
N THR A 160 -3.17 3.44 12.07
CA THR A 160 -2.23 4.29 11.34
C THR A 160 -1.11 4.68 12.30
N HIS A 161 0.14 4.55 11.85
CA HIS A 161 1.34 4.93 12.60
C HIS A 161 2.13 6.00 11.85
N ASN A 162 2.84 6.85 12.61
CA ASN A 162 3.49 8.06 12.09
C ASN A 162 2.51 8.89 11.24
N SER A 163 1.35 9.16 11.84
CA SER A 163 0.21 9.82 11.21
C SER A 163 0.54 11.25 10.79
N TYR A 164 0.18 11.58 9.55
CA TYR A 164 0.00 12.96 9.09
C TYR A 164 -1.44 13.42 9.35
N ARG A 165 -2.41 12.50 9.24
CA ARG A 165 -3.81 12.67 9.62
C ARG A 165 -4.32 11.39 10.30
N LYS A 166 -5.55 11.41 10.80
CA LYS A 166 -6.16 10.27 11.50
C LYS A 166 -6.06 8.95 10.72
N ASN A 167 -6.20 9.01 9.41
CA ASN A 167 -6.27 7.90 8.47
C ASN A 167 -5.12 7.86 7.46
N ILE A 168 -4.15 8.77 7.55
CA ILE A 168 -3.02 8.89 6.61
C ILE A 168 -1.72 8.98 7.40
N GLY A 169 -0.72 8.17 7.08
CA GLY A 169 0.58 8.13 7.77
C GLY A 169 1.66 7.42 6.97
N LYS A 170 2.72 6.95 7.63
CA LYS A 170 3.78 6.14 6.99
C LYS A 170 3.51 4.64 7.05
N ILE A 171 2.65 4.20 7.98
CA ILE A 171 2.24 2.79 8.10
C ILE A 171 0.74 2.76 8.33
N CYS A 172 0.05 1.91 7.60
CA CYS A 172 -1.36 1.63 7.78
C CYS A 172 -1.60 0.13 7.80
N VAL A 173 -2.41 -0.31 8.75
CA VAL A 173 -2.83 -1.71 8.91
C VAL A 173 -4.34 -1.78 8.85
N ILE A 174 -4.83 -2.82 8.19
CA ILE A 174 -6.20 -3.29 8.26
C ILE A 174 -6.22 -4.73 8.73
N LEU A 175 -7.18 -5.09 9.57
CA LEU A 175 -7.41 -6.44 10.08
C LEU A 175 -8.91 -6.75 9.96
N LYS A 176 -9.25 -7.79 9.20
CA LYS A 176 -10.60 -8.33 9.13
C LYS A 176 -10.72 -9.51 10.08
N ALA A 177 -11.74 -9.47 10.92
CA ALA A 177 -12.04 -10.54 11.85
C ALA A 177 -13.52 -10.91 11.79
N LYS A 178 -13.83 -12.18 11.98
CA LYS A 178 -15.19 -12.64 12.26
C LYS A 178 -15.49 -12.40 13.73
N THR A 179 -16.41 -11.48 14.00
CA THR A 179 -16.74 -11.02 15.36
C THR A 179 -17.94 -10.08 15.35
N HIS A 180 -18.55 -9.89 16.52
CA HIS A 180 -19.57 -8.87 16.75
C HIS A 180 -18.93 -7.59 17.30
N LEU A 181 -19.33 -6.44 16.78
CA LEU A 181 -18.80 -5.16 17.23
C LEU A 181 -19.23 -4.87 18.67
N ASN A 182 -18.24 -4.76 19.57
CA ASN A 182 -18.40 -4.28 20.94
C ASN A 182 -17.10 -3.57 21.39
N GLU A 183 -17.06 -3.01 22.60
CA GLU A 183 -15.89 -2.29 23.10
C GLU A 183 -14.65 -3.19 23.22
N GLU A 184 -14.82 -4.42 23.70
CA GLU A 184 -13.73 -5.37 23.93
C GLU A 184 -13.08 -5.84 22.61
N THR A 185 -13.89 -6.19 21.61
CA THR A 185 -13.44 -6.59 20.27
C THR A 185 -12.82 -5.41 19.52
N THR A 186 -13.32 -4.20 19.74
CA THR A 186 -12.72 -2.96 19.21
C THR A 186 -11.33 -2.73 19.78
N LEU A 187 -11.17 -2.93 21.09
CA LEU A 187 -9.87 -2.81 21.76
C LEU A 187 -8.89 -3.88 21.27
N LEU A 188 -9.31 -5.15 21.25
CA LEU A 188 -8.47 -6.25 20.78
C LEU A 188 -8.06 -6.06 19.32
N GLY A 189 -9.02 -5.79 18.42
CA GLY A 189 -8.74 -5.58 17.01
C GLY A 189 -7.78 -4.43 16.75
N LYS A 190 -7.93 -3.30 17.47
CA LYS A 190 -6.98 -2.18 17.40
C LYS A 190 -5.58 -2.57 17.89
N ASN A 191 -5.48 -3.29 19.00
CA ASN A 191 -4.19 -3.72 19.55
C ASN A 191 -3.49 -4.73 18.62
N LEU A 192 -4.24 -5.61 17.96
CA LEU A 192 -3.70 -6.51 16.95
C LEU A 192 -3.21 -5.74 15.71
N CYS A 193 -3.92 -4.71 15.26
CA CYS A 193 -3.41 -3.84 14.19
C CYS A 193 -2.10 -3.13 14.60
N MET A 194 -1.98 -2.67 15.85
CA MET A 194 -0.75 -2.10 16.39
C MET A 194 0.39 -3.12 16.43
N HIS A 195 0.08 -4.35 16.83
CA HIS A 195 1.03 -5.46 16.83
C HIS A 195 1.56 -5.75 15.42
N ILE A 196 0.67 -5.88 14.43
CA ILE A 196 1.03 -6.12 13.02
C ILE A 196 1.94 -4.99 12.50
N ALA A 197 1.64 -3.73 12.83
CA ALA A 197 2.48 -2.60 12.44
C ALA A 197 3.89 -2.66 13.04
N ALA A 198 4.02 -3.17 14.28
CA ALA A 198 5.28 -3.27 14.99
C ALA A 198 6.13 -4.47 14.55
N LEU A 199 5.55 -5.67 14.51
CA LEU A 199 6.28 -6.92 14.28
C LEU A 199 6.24 -7.43 12.84
N LYS A 200 5.38 -6.84 11.98
CA LYS A 200 5.35 -7.09 10.53
C LYS A 200 5.37 -8.59 10.17
N PRO A 201 4.42 -9.39 10.70
CA PRO A 201 4.32 -10.79 10.30
C PRO A 201 4.17 -10.91 8.78
N LEU A 202 4.64 -12.02 8.24
CA LEU A 202 4.56 -12.35 6.82
C LEU A 202 3.27 -13.12 6.47
N SER A 203 2.65 -13.78 7.46
CA SER A 203 1.39 -14.51 7.30
C SER A 203 0.60 -14.57 8.61
N ILE A 204 -0.66 -15.03 8.55
CA ILE A 204 -1.50 -15.22 9.76
C ILE A 204 -0.94 -16.38 10.59
N ASP A 205 -0.76 -17.54 9.97
CA ASP A 205 -0.18 -18.74 10.58
C ASP A 205 0.81 -19.42 9.62
N ILE A 206 1.42 -20.51 10.07
CA ILE A 206 2.41 -21.31 9.33
C ILE A 206 1.82 -21.82 8.02
N ASP A 207 0.56 -22.28 8.04
CA ASP A 207 -0.11 -22.84 6.86
C ASP A 207 -0.35 -21.80 5.75
N ASN A 208 -0.37 -20.52 6.10
CA ASN A 208 -0.54 -19.41 5.17
C ASN A 208 0.80 -18.85 4.64
N LEU A 209 1.94 -19.32 5.16
CA LEU A 209 3.26 -18.81 4.79
C LEU A 209 3.73 -19.38 3.44
N ASP A 210 4.43 -18.58 2.64
CA ASP A 210 4.98 -19.05 1.36
C ASP A 210 5.95 -20.22 1.60
N LYS A 211 5.65 -21.36 0.98
CA LYS A 211 6.45 -22.58 1.04
C LYS A 211 7.89 -22.35 0.58
N LYS A 212 8.14 -21.40 -0.31
CA LYS A 212 9.51 -21.03 -0.73
C LYS A 212 10.29 -20.39 0.43
N LEU A 213 9.67 -19.51 1.21
CA LEU A 213 10.31 -18.93 2.39
C LEU A 213 10.64 -20.00 3.43
N ILE A 214 9.69 -20.91 3.69
CA ILE A 214 9.89 -22.04 4.60
C ILE A 214 11.07 -22.90 4.15
N GLN A 215 11.12 -23.27 2.86
CA GLN A 215 12.17 -24.14 2.34
C GLN A 215 13.54 -23.44 2.35
N ASN A 216 13.58 -22.17 1.97
CA ASN A 216 14.82 -21.37 1.98
C ASN A 216 15.38 -21.26 3.40
N GLU A 217 14.55 -20.90 4.37
CA GLU A 217 14.95 -20.82 5.77
C GLU A 217 15.43 -22.18 6.29
N ARG A 218 14.71 -23.25 5.98
CA ARG A 218 15.09 -24.61 6.38
C ARG A 218 16.48 -24.98 5.85
N ASN A 219 16.78 -24.66 4.59
CA ASN A 219 18.08 -24.92 3.98
C ASN A 219 19.20 -24.14 4.69
N ILE A 220 19.00 -22.84 4.96
CA ILE A 220 19.94 -22.00 5.70
C ILE A 220 20.24 -22.61 7.08
N GLN A 221 19.21 -23.08 7.79
CA GLN A 221 19.39 -23.68 9.11
C GLN A 221 20.11 -25.03 9.05
N ILE A 222 19.85 -25.85 8.03
CA ILE A 222 20.55 -27.14 7.82
C ILE A 222 22.05 -26.89 7.57
N GLU A 223 22.38 -25.96 6.67
CA GLU A 223 23.78 -25.60 6.38
C GLU A 223 24.51 -25.14 7.64
N THR A 224 23.83 -24.35 8.47
CA THR A 224 24.37 -23.89 9.76
C THR A 224 24.62 -25.03 10.76
N ILE A 225 23.82 -26.10 10.72
CA ILE A 225 23.90 -27.21 11.68
C ILE A 225 24.89 -28.30 11.22
N ASN A 226 25.01 -28.58 9.92
CA ASN A 226 25.84 -29.67 9.39
C ASN A 226 27.34 -29.48 9.63
N SER A 227 27.79 -28.26 9.91
CA SER A 227 29.16 -27.96 10.34
C SER A 227 29.52 -28.49 11.73
N SER A 228 28.55 -29.04 12.49
CA SER A 228 28.72 -29.36 13.91
C SER A 228 29.05 -30.83 14.26
N GLY A 229 29.11 -31.73 13.28
CA GLY A 229 29.52 -33.14 13.49
C GLY A 229 28.58 -33.98 14.39
N LYS A 230 27.33 -33.53 14.60
CA LYS A 230 26.35 -34.16 15.50
C LYS A 230 25.61 -35.33 14.83
N SER A 231 24.98 -36.19 15.64
CA SER A 231 24.11 -37.26 15.12
C SER A 231 22.85 -36.71 14.46
N LYS A 232 22.29 -37.47 13.50
CA LYS A 232 21.11 -37.06 12.72
C LYS A 232 19.90 -36.69 13.58
N GLU A 233 19.61 -37.45 14.63
CA GLU A 233 18.52 -37.15 15.56
C GLU A 233 18.69 -35.82 16.31
N ILE A 234 19.93 -35.48 16.67
CA ILE A 234 20.24 -34.21 17.34
C ILE A 234 20.08 -33.06 16.33
N ILE A 235 20.53 -33.26 15.09
CA ILE A 235 20.37 -32.29 14.00
C ILE A 235 18.88 -31.99 13.77
N ASP A 236 18.04 -33.02 13.66
CA ASP A 236 16.60 -32.86 13.44
C ASP A 236 15.91 -32.13 14.60
N LYS A 237 16.27 -32.44 15.85
CA LYS A 237 15.76 -31.71 17.03
C LYS A 237 16.16 -30.23 17.02
N ILE A 238 17.42 -29.93 16.68
CA ILE A 238 17.89 -28.54 16.60
C ILE A 238 17.17 -27.79 15.49
N LEU A 239 17.07 -28.40 14.31
CA LEU A 239 16.38 -27.81 13.16
C LEU A 239 14.93 -27.48 13.50
N ASN A 240 14.20 -28.43 14.11
CA ASN A 240 12.82 -28.21 14.53
C ASN A 240 12.70 -27.03 15.50
N GLY A 241 13.57 -26.95 16.52
CA GLY A 241 13.56 -25.83 17.46
C GLY A 241 13.82 -24.48 16.78
N LYS A 242 14.78 -24.44 15.83
CA LYS A 242 15.07 -23.21 15.06
C LYS A 242 13.92 -22.81 14.14
N MET A 243 13.28 -23.76 13.46
CA MET A 243 12.12 -23.49 12.63
C MET A 243 10.93 -23.01 13.45
N GLN A 244 10.69 -23.58 14.63
CA GLN A 244 9.65 -23.09 15.55
C GLN A 244 9.90 -21.65 15.98
N LYS A 245 11.16 -21.30 16.29
CA LYS A 245 11.54 -19.91 16.55
C LYS A 245 11.25 -19.00 15.35
N TYR A 246 11.67 -19.40 14.15
CA TYR A 246 11.38 -18.64 12.93
C TYR A 246 9.88 -18.40 12.74
N TYR A 247 9.05 -19.44 12.88
CA TYR A 247 7.59 -19.29 12.79
C TYR A 247 7.03 -18.34 13.84
N SER A 248 7.54 -18.39 15.07
CA SER A 248 7.14 -17.44 16.13
C SER A 248 7.55 -15.99 15.85
N GLU A 249 8.48 -15.75 14.91
CA GLU A 249 8.90 -14.41 14.51
C GLU A 249 8.14 -13.90 13.28
N VAL A 250 7.74 -14.78 12.36
CA VAL A 250 7.19 -14.38 11.05
C VAL A 250 5.69 -14.63 10.88
N THR A 251 5.01 -15.29 11.82
CA THR A 251 3.58 -15.59 11.70
C THR A 251 2.79 -14.97 12.86
N LEU A 252 1.71 -14.25 12.53
CA LEU A 252 0.96 -13.42 13.48
C LEU A 252 0.48 -14.20 14.71
N LEU A 253 -0.15 -15.36 14.51
CA LEU A 253 -0.72 -16.14 15.61
C LEU A 253 0.35 -16.70 16.57
N ASN A 254 1.57 -16.95 16.08
CA ASN A 254 2.65 -17.51 16.89
C ASN A 254 3.56 -16.44 17.50
N GLN A 255 3.43 -15.17 17.11
CA GLN A 255 4.18 -14.06 17.69
C GLN A 255 3.78 -13.81 19.16
N LYS A 256 4.80 -13.52 19.99
CA LYS A 256 4.58 -13.03 21.36
C LYS A 256 3.89 -11.68 21.33
N TYR A 257 2.81 -11.55 22.08
CA TYR A 257 1.96 -10.37 22.03
C TYR A 257 2.69 -9.15 22.61
N VAL A 258 2.83 -8.07 21.83
CA VAL A 258 3.56 -6.85 22.22
C VAL A 258 3.09 -6.24 23.55
N LEU A 259 1.82 -6.42 23.94
CA LEU A 259 1.29 -5.91 25.21
C LEU A 259 1.36 -6.93 26.37
N ASP A 260 1.63 -8.21 26.08
CA ASP A 260 1.85 -9.28 27.07
C ASP A 260 2.81 -10.33 26.46
N ASP A 261 4.10 -10.19 26.76
CA ASP A 261 5.16 -11.04 26.20
C ASP A 261 5.16 -12.48 26.73
N LYS A 262 4.30 -12.78 27.72
CA LYS A 262 4.14 -14.13 28.26
C LYS A 262 3.39 -15.03 27.29
N LYS A 263 2.43 -14.49 26.54
CA LYS A 263 1.54 -15.24 25.65
C LYS A 263 1.76 -14.89 24.18
N ASN A 264 1.47 -15.84 23.29
CA ASN A 264 1.36 -15.54 21.87
C ASN A 264 -0.05 -15.04 21.52
N ILE A 265 -0.24 -14.49 20.32
CA ILE A 265 -1.53 -13.97 19.89
C ILE A 265 -2.61 -15.06 19.89
N LYS A 266 -2.28 -16.29 19.50
CA LYS A 266 -3.22 -17.41 19.51
C LYS A 266 -3.80 -17.64 20.91
N GLU A 267 -2.95 -17.70 21.93
CA GLU A 267 -3.36 -17.85 23.34
C GLU A 267 -4.21 -16.66 23.82
N ILE A 268 -3.86 -15.43 23.40
CA ILE A 268 -4.65 -14.22 23.73
C ILE A 268 -6.07 -14.31 23.12
N ILE A 269 -6.18 -14.74 21.87
CA ILE A 269 -7.48 -14.91 21.19
C ILE A 269 -8.28 -16.06 21.82
N GLU A 270 -7.64 -17.19 22.12
CA GLU A 270 -8.28 -18.33 22.78
C GLU A 270 -8.85 -17.96 24.16
N GLU A 271 -8.11 -17.16 24.94
CA GLU A 271 -8.60 -16.66 26.22
C GLU A 271 -9.74 -15.65 26.06
N PHE A 272 -9.62 -14.74 25.11
CA PHE A 272 -10.66 -13.77 24.79
C PHE A 272 -11.98 -14.47 24.40
N ASN A 273 -11.87 -15.55 23.62
CA ASN A 273 -13.00 -16.34 23.14
C ASN A 273 -13.69 -17.19 24.21
N LYS A 274 -13.21 -17.21 25.46
CA LYS A 274 -13.94 -17.82 26.58
C LYS A 274 -15.22 -17.04 26.93
N SER A 275 -15.28 -15.76 26.57
CA SER A 275 -16.45 -14.89 26.83
C SER A 275 -16.88 -14.04 25.63
N ASN A 276 -16.10 -14.09 24.54
CA ASN A 276 -16.37 -13.36 23.30
C ASN A 276 -16.21 -14.29 22.08
N SER A 277 -16.25 -13.73 20.87
CA SER A 277 -15.93 -14.43 19.62
C SER A 277 -15.09 -13.52 18.74
N PHE A 278 -13.89 -13.98 18.39
CA PHE A 278 -12.93 -13.25 17.57
C PHE A 278 -12.07 -14.26 16.80
N GLU A 279 -12.14 -14.20 15.47
CA GLU A 279 -11.34 -15.02 14.56
C GLU A 279 -10.72 -14.10 13.50
N ILE A 280 -9.40 -14.13 13.35
CA ILE A 280 -8.73 -13.35 12.31
C ILE A 280 -8.96 -14.03 10.96
N LEU A 281 -9.50 -13.28 10.00
CA LEU A 281 -9.74 -13.76 8.64
C LEU A 281 -8.67 -13.28 7.67
N ASP A 282 -8.28 -12.02 7.76
CA ASP A 282 -7.29 -11.41 6.86
C ASP A 282 -6.65 -10.17 7.50
N TYR A 283 -5.46 -9.81 7.05
CA TYR A 283 -4.88 -8.49 7.34
C TYR A 283 -4.05 -7.99 6.16
N LYS A 284 -3.91 -6.67 6.08
CA LYS A 284 -2.99 -6.02 5.14
C LYS A 284 -2.20 -4.94 5.86
N LEU A 285 -0.91 -4.90 5.58
CA LEU A 285 0.04 -3.92 6.10
C LEU A 285 0.65 -3.17 4.93
N PHE A 286 0.42 -1.86 4.87
CA PHE A 286 1.15 -0.98 3.97
C PHE A 286 2.18 -0.20 4.77
N ILE A 287 3.43 -0.25 4.32
CA ILE A 287 4.53 0.58 4.81
C ILE A 287 4.99 1.40 3.62
N LEU A 288 5.00 2.72 3.76
CA LEU A 288 5.45 3.63 2.71
C LEU A 288 6.82 3.20 2.16
N GLY A 289 6.92 3.07 0.84
CA GLY A 289 8.17 2.74 0.15
C GLY A 289 8.63 1.28 0.31
N SER A 290 7.81 0.41 0.92
CA SER A 290 8.03 -1.04 0.86
C SER A 290 7.67 -1.60 -0.52
N GLU A 291 8.36 -2.65 -0.95
CA GLU A 291 8.07 -3.36 -2.21
C GLU A 291 6.70 -4.03 -2.20
#